data_AF-W1XLB7-F1
#
_entry.id   AF-W1XLB7-F1
#
_cell.length_a   1.000
_cell.length_b   1.000
_cell.length_c   1.000
_cell.angle_alpha   90.00
_cell.angle_beta   90.00
_cell.angle_gamma   90.00
#
_symmetry.space_group_name_H-M   'P 1'
#
loop_
_entity.id
_entity.type
_entity.pdbx_description
1 polymer ?
#
loop_
_entity_poly.entity_id
_entity_poly.type
_entity_poly.pdbx_seq_one_letter_code
_entity_poly.pdbx_strand_id
1 'polypeptide(L)'
;RNVEHMIDEANQLAESLDCDATFSVMDAENLGFDTNTFDIVVARNVTWNLPHPDKAYAEWFRVIRPGGLILNYDAEHARNYHNVPQSVHHA
;
A
#
# COMPACT_ATOMS: atom_id res chain seq x y z
N ARG A 1 -7.24 -14.54 -7.03
CA ARG A 1 -7.96 -13.25 -7.17
C ARG A 1 -7.57 -12.69 -8.53
N ASN A 2 -8.54 -12.35 -9.39
CA ASN A 2 -8.24 -11.83 -10.72
C ASN A 2 -7.97 -10.32 -10.61
N VAL A 3 -6.71 -9.96 -10.32
CA VAL A 3 -6.30 -8.55 -10.14
C VAL A 3 -6.55 -7.70 -11.38
N GLU A 4 -6.49 -8.29 -12.57
CA GLU A 4 -6.79 -7.64 -13.85
C GLU A 4 -8.24 -7.11 -13.88
N HIS A 5 -9.20 -7.92 -13.42
CA HIS A 5 -10.60 -7.51 -13.33
C HIS A 5 -10.81 -6.34 -12.35
N MET A 6 -10.00 -6.21 -11.30
CA MET A 6 -10.10 -5.07 -10.38
C MET A 6 -9.63 -3.77 -11.03
N ILE A 7 -8.63 -3.84 -11.90
CA ILE A 7 -8.12 -2.69 -12.65
C ILE A 7 -9.13 -2.25 -13.70
N ASP A 8 -9.76 -3.18 -14.40
CA ASP A 8 -10.79 -2.87 -15.40
C ASP A 8 -11.98 -2.12 -14.78
N GLU A 9 -12.48 -2.59 -13.64
CA GLU A 9 -13.56 -1.94 -12.89
C GLU A 9 -13.16 -0.55 -12.39
N ALA A 10 -11.92 -0.40 -11.91
CA ALA A 10 -11.41 0.89 -11.44
C ALA A 10 -11.29 1.91 -12.58
N ASN A 11 -10.83 1.48 -13.76
CA ASN A 11 -10.78 2.31 -14.97
C ASN A 11 -12.17 2.77 -15.40
N GLN A 12 -13.15 1.86 -15.46
CA GLN A 12 -14.54 2.19 -15.80
C GLN A 12 -15.15 3.19 -14.81
N LEU A 13 -14.88 3.02 -13.52
CA LEU A 13 -15.35 3.94 -12.50
C LEU A 13 -14.73 5.33 -12.66
N ALA A 14 -13.41 5.39 -12.88
CA ALA A 14 -12.70 6.66 -13.09
C ALA A 14 -13.21 7.40 -14.33
N GLU A 15 -13.46 6.69 -15.44
CA GLU A 15 -14.07 7.26 -16.65
C GLU A 15 -15.47 7.79 -16.37
N SER A 16 -16.30 7.04 -15.64
CA SER A 16 -17.67 7.46 -15.30
C SER A 16 -17.75 8.70 -14.41
N LEU A 17 -16.69 8.97 -13.64
CA LEU A 17 -16.58 10.06 -12.69
C LEU A 17 -15.72 11.22 -13.21
N ASP A 18 -15.20 11.15 -14.44
CA ASP A 18 -14.24 12.12 -15.01
C ASP A 18 -13.03 12.35 -14.06
N CYS A 19 -12.49 11.25 -13.52
CA CYS A 19 -11.40 11.25 -12.56
C CYS A 19 -10.06 10.99 -13.26
N ASP A 20 -9.08 11.88 -13.07
CA ASP A 20 -7.71 11.68 -13.54
C ASP A 20 -6.97 10.71 -12.61
N ALA A 21 -7.08 9.42 -12.92
CA ALA A 21 -6.47 8.34 -12.16
C ALA A 21 -5.84 7.30 -13.10
N THR A 22 -4.67 6.78 -12.74
CA THR A 22 -3.98 5.71 -13.45
C THR A 22 -3.90 4.47 -12.55
N PHE A 23 -4.29 3.32 -13.10
CA PHE A 23 -4.30 2.05 -12.38
C PHE A 23 -3.35 1.05 -13.05
N SER A 24 -2.57 0.33 -12.24
CA SER A 24 -1.63 -0.68 -12.74
C SER A 24 -1.55 -1.87 -11.79
N VAL A 25 -1.28 -3.05 -12.35
CA VAL A 25 -0.95 -4.25 -11.57
C VAL A 25 0.54 -4.20 -11.24
N MET A 26 0.87 -4.27 -9.95
CA MET A 26 2.24 -4.22 -9.47
C MET A 26 2.40 -4.98 -8.16
N ASP A 27 3.62 -5.41 -7.86
CA ASP A 27 4.01 -5.95 -6.56
C ASP A 27 4.34 -4.78 -5.60
N ALA A 28 3.64 -4.72 -4.46
CA ALA A 28 3.86 -3.69 -3.46
C ALA A 28 5.23 -3.78 -2.77
N GLU A 29 5.91 -4.93 -2.87
CA GLU A 29 7.27 -5.17 -2.36
C GLU A 29 8.36 -4.90 -3.41
N ASN A 30 7.98 -4.57 -4.66
CA ASN A 30 8.89 -4.27 -5.76
C ASN A 30 8.22 -3.34 -6.79
N LEU A 31 8.23 -2.04 -6.49
CA LEU A 31 7.54 -1.05 -7.29
C LEU A 31 8.36 -0.64 -8.52
N GLY A 32 7.72 -0.60 -9.69
CA GLY A 32 8.31 -0.09 -10.94
C GLY A 32 8.41 1.43 -11.05
N PHE A 33 8.24 2.16 -9.95
CA PHE A 33 8.35 3.63 -9.91
C PHE A 33 9.74 4.09 -9.52
N ASP A 34 10.11 5.29 -9.96
CA ASP A 34 11.38 5.92 -9.58
C ASP A 34 11.36 6.40 -8.12
N THR A 35 12.57 6.60 -7.57
CA THR A 35 12.75 7.19 -6.24
C THR A 35 12.21 8.62 -6.22
N ASN A 36 11.58 9.05 -5.11
CA ASN A 36 11.03 10.41 -4.95
C ASN A 36 9.96 10.79 -6.00
N THR A 37 9.10 9.85 -6.39
CA THR A 37 8.03 10.06 -7.38
C THR A 37 6.79 10.71 -6.78
N PHE A 38 6.35 10.24 -5.61
CA PHE A 38 5.06 10.59 -5.02
C PHE A 38 5.20 11.51 -3.80
N ASP A 39 4.23 12.41 -3.63
CA ASP A 39 4.11 13.23 -2.42
C ASP A 39 3.45 12.47 -1.26
N ILE A 40 2.54 11.54 -1.57
CA ILE A 40 1.79 10.73 -0.59
C ILE A 40 1.66 9.30 -1.10
N VAL A 41 1.89 8.32 -0.21
CA VAL A 41 1.50 6.91 -0.41
C VAL A 41 0.40 6.57 0.58
N VAL A 42 -0.69 5.98 0.08
CA VAL A 42 -1.80 5.50 0.91
C VAL A 42 -1.90 3.99 0.75
N ALA A 43 -1.83 3.29 1.87
CA ALA A 43 -2.07 1.85 1.94
C ALA A 43 -3.25 1.59 2.88
N ARG A 44 -4.20 0.76 2.44
CA ARG A 44 -5.40 0.44 3.22
C ARG A 44 -5.66 -1.05 3.20
N ASN A 45 -5.68 -1.67 4.39
CA ASN A 45 -6.01 -3.10 4.59
C ASN A 45 -5.17 -4.07 3.73
N VAL A 46 -3.88 -3.75 3.52
CA VAL A 46 -2.97 -4.52 2.65
C VAL A 46 -1.75 -5.06 3.39
N THR A 47 -1.11 -4.29 4.28
CA THR A 47 0.15 -4.67 4.95
C THR A 47 0.06 -5.96 5.75
N TRP A 48 -1.08 -6.28 6.36
CA TRP A 48 -1.27 -7.50 7.14
C TRP A 48 -1.13 -8.79 6.32
N ASN A 49 -1.33 -8.72 5.00
CA ASN A 49 -1.31 -9.89 4.11
C ASN A 49 -0.03 -10.00 3.25
N LEU A 50 0.91 -9.07 3.42
CA LEU A 50 2.16 -9.09 2.66
C LEU A 50 3.14 -10.12 3.24
N PRO A 51 3.79 -10.95 2.40
CA PRO A 51 4.85 -11.86 2.84
C PRO A 51 6.03 -11.15 3.53
N HIS A 52 6.40 -9.97 3.03
CA HIS A 52 7.53 -9.18 3.52
C HIS A 52 7.13 -7.71 3.67
N PRO A 53 6.38 -7.34 4.72
CA PRO A 53 5.90 -5.97 4.91
C PRO A 53 7.05 -4.96 5.06
N ASP A 54 8.20 -5.38 5.58
CA ASP A 54 9.43 -4.58 5.68
C ASP A 54 9.94 -4.13 4.29
N LYS A 55 9.89 -5.02 3.28
CA LYS A 55 10.25 -4.67 1.90
C LYS A 55 9.26 -3.69 1.29
N ALA A 56 7.97 -3.88 1.53
CA ALA A 56 6.96 -2.94 1.07
C ALA A 56 7.18 -1.54 1.66
N TYR A 57 7.40 -1.41 2.97
CA TYR A 57 7.72 -0.12 3.57
C TYR A 57 9.00 0.50 3.00
N ALA A 58 10.04 -0.30 2.74
CA ALA A 58 11.27 0.19 2.11
C ALA A 58 11.00 0.75 0.70
N GLU A 59 10.21 0.05 -0.11
CA GLU A 59 9.79 0.52 -1.44
C GLU A 59 8.93 1.77 -1.37
N TRP A 60 7.99 1.84 -0.43
CA TRP A 60 7.11 3.01 -0.26
C TRP A 60 7.91 4.24 0.17
N PHE A 61 8.87 4.05 1.07
CA PHE A 61 9.78 5.11 1.50
C PHE A 61 10.67 5.57 0.35
N ARG A 62 11.16 4.65 -0.49
CA ARG A 62 11.97 4.97 -1.68
C ARG A 62 11.21 5.84 -2.67
N VAL A 63 9.96 5.50 -2.99
CA VAL A 63 9.18 6.22 -4.00
C VAL A 63 8.59 7.54 -3.48
N ILE A 64 8.64 7.79 -2.17
CA ILE A 64 8.19 9.06 -1.57
C ILE A 64 9.26 10.13 -1.65
N ARG A 65 8.84 11.35 -1.99
CA ARG A 65 9.70 12.54 -1.95
C ARG A 65 10.10 12.92 -0.53
N PRO A 66 11.27 13.57 -0.33
CA PRO A 66 11.61 14.13 0.97
C PRO A 66 10.52 15.08 1.47
N GLY A 67 10.00 14.82 2.68
CA GLY A 67 8.88 15.56 3.27
C GLY A 67 7.48 15.06 2.89
N GLY A 68 7.38 14.03 2.07
CA GLY A 68 6.12 13.35 1.76
C GLY A 68 5.60 12.46 2.91
N LEU A 69 4.41 11.88 2.72
CA LEU A 69 3.69 11.15 3.77
C LEU A 69 3.34 9.72 3.35
N ILE A 70 3.53 8.77 4.28
CA ILE A 70 2.92 7.43 4.20
C ILE A 70 1.74 7.39 5.14
N LEU A 71 0.56 7.08 4.61
CA LEU A 71 -0.65 6.83 5.38
C LEU A 71 -0.99 5.34 5.26
N ASN A 72 -0.55 4.53 6.23
CA ASN A 72 -0.94 3.13 6.31
C ASN A 72 -2.09 2.94 7.30
N TYR A 73 -3.26 2.55 6.78
CA TYR A 73 -4.43 2.19 7.56
C TYR A 73 -4.64 0.68 7.49
N ASP A 74 -4.13 -0.04 8.48
CA ASP A 74 -4.34 -1.48 8.58
C ASP A 74 -4.88 -1.88 9.95
N ALA A 75 -5.59 -3.00 9.98
CA ALA A 75 -6.11 -3.56 11.20
C ALA A 75 -5.11 -4.59 11.75
N GLU A 76 -4.85 -4.52 13.05
CA GLU A 76 -4.08 -5.53 13.78
C GLU A 76 -4.93 -6.79 13.94
N HIS A 77 -5.02 -7.59 12.88
CA HIS A 77 -5.74 -8.87 12.87
C HIS A 77 -5.00 -9.97 13.65
N ALA A 78 -3.73 -9.77 13.99
CA ALA A 78 -2.88 -10.72 14.68
C ALA A 78 -2.68 -10.41 16.18
N ARG A 79 -3.54 -9.57 16.78
CA ARG A 79 -3.53 -9.23 18.22
C ARG A 79 -3.45 -10.46 19.15
N ASN A 80 -3.83 -11.65 18.68
CA ASN A 80 -3.78 -12.91 19.41
C ASN A 80 -2.93 -14.02 18.73
N TYR A 81 -2.26 -13.76 17.61
CA TYR A 81 -1.55 -14.79 16.82
C TYR A 81 -0.02 -14.78 16.99
N HIS A 82 0.53 -13.69 17.50
CA HIS A 82 1.93 -13.60 17.86
C HIS A 82 2.05 -13.36 19.36
N ASN A 83 2.80 -14.21 20.07
CA ASN A 83 3.24 -13.94 21.46
C ASN A 83 4.24 -12.76 21.45
N VAL A 84 3.76 -11.56 21.08
CA VAL A 84 4.57 -10.34 21.10
C VAL A 84 4.52 -9.76 22.51
N PRO A 85 5.66 -9.36 23.09
CA PRO A 85 5.69 -8.69 24.38
C PRO A 85 4.78 -7.45 24.39
N GLN A 86 4.10 -7.24 25.51
CA GLN A 86 3.07 -6.20 25.69
C GLN A 86 3.57 -4.76 25.43
N SER A 87 4.89 -4.56 25.39
CA SER A 87 5.56 -3.28 25.14
C SER A 87 5.43 -2.75 23.72
N VAL A 88 4.94 -3.55 22.76
CA VAL A 88 4.85 -3.17 21.34
C VAL A 88 3.44 -2.71 20.95
N HIS A 89 2.47 -2.72 21.86
CA HIS A 89 1.06 -2.42 21.55
C HIS A 89 0.71 -0.93 21.36
N HIS A 90 1.68 -0.01 21.40
CA HIS A 90 1.42 1.44 21.35
C HIS A 90 2.13 2.14 20.18
N ALA A 91 2.04 1.58 18.97
CA ALA A 91 2.41 2.27 17.74
C ALA A 91 1.17 2.41 16.84
#